data_AF-A0A433VIV4-F1
#
_entry.id   AF-A0A433VIV4-F1
#
_cell.length_a   1.000
_cell.length_b   1.000
_cell.length_c   1.000
_cell.angle_alpha   90.00
_cell.angle_beta   90.00
_cell.angle_gamma   90.00
#
_symmetry.space_group_name_H-M   'P 1'
#
loop_
_entity.id
_entity.type
_entity.pdbx_description
1 polymer ?
#
loop_
_entity_poly.entity_id
_entity_poly.type
_entity_poly.pdbx_seq_one_letter_code
_entity_poly.pdbx_strand_id
1 'polypeptide(L)'
;MNSQDYFNDELLEKRVDKFYGYGNYQGNYWFIGMEEAGGDFKENNNRINVWSNRGELELEDLVEYHIAIGARGLFQLGAAIQPTWNKLIRIVLSAKGIKNINTEDVRKYQIYELGRANQETCLLELLPLPSPSLADWTYSQHSLIPFLSNRNDYENHCVEKRINYISNKIKECQPSSVVFYGIRYEYSWIKIADVEFLPTSEGFLIGRSNQTVFTIVKHPTAFGVTNEYFHNIGKSIAASP
;
A
#
# COMPACT_ATOMS: atom_id res chain seq x y z
N MET A 1 -38.09 -9.83 5.69
CA MET A 1 -37.30 -9.13 4.65
C MET A 1 -36.10 -8.55 5.37
N ASN A 2 -34.91 -9.15 5.22
CA ASN A 2 -33.70 -8.50 5.71
C ASN A 2 -33.51 -7.25 4.84
N SER A 3 -33.50 -6.06 5.44
CA SER A 3 -33.00 -4.88 4.76
C SER A 3 -31.57 -5.18 4.37
N GLN A 4 -31.30 -5.30 3.08
CA GLN A 4 -29.93 -5.42 2.59
C GLN A 4 -29.24 -4.11 2.90
N ASP A 5 -28.18 -4.15 3.70
CA ASP A 5 -27.43 -2.94 4.02
C ASP A 5 -26.69 -2.50 2.75
N TYR A 6 -26.69 -1.20 2.44
CA TYR A 6 -25.98 -0.63 1.31
C TYR A 6 -24.88 0.31 1.80
N PHE A 7 -23.82 0.45 0.99
CA PHE A 7 -22.85 1.50 1.16
C PHE A 7 -23.50 2.85 0.84
N ASN A 8 -22.90 3.93 1.35
CA ASN A 8 -23.16 5.26 0.82
C ASN A 8 -22.37 5.42 -0.48
N ASP A 9 -23.06 5.37 -1.62
CA ASP A 9 -22.45 5.43 -2.95
C ASP A 9 -21.68 6.74 -3.20
N GLU A 10 -22.22 7.90 -2.78
CA GLU A 10 -21.50 9.17 -2.90
C GLU A 10 -20.17 9.13 -2.15
N LEU A 11 -20.16 8.49 -0.98
CA LEU A 11 -18.95 8.36 -0.17
C LEU A 11 -17.96 7.34 -0.76
N LEU A 12 -18.46 6.27 -1.39
CA LEU A 12 -17.64 5.32 -2.13
C LEU A 12 -16.93 6.00 -3.30
N GLU A 13 -17.65 6.77 -4.12
CA GLU A 13 -17.05 7.52 -5.24
C GLU A 13 -15.98 8.49 -4.75
N LYS A 14 -16.26 9.23 -3.68
CA LYS A 14 -15.26 10.10 -3.04
C LYS A 14 -14.03 9.33 -2.59
N ARG A 15 -14.20 8.15 -1.98
CA ARG A 15 -13.06 7.32 -1.56
C ARG A 15 -12.25 6.84 -2.76
N VAL A 16 -12.92 6.37 -3.80
CA VAL A 16 -12.29 5.92 -5.05
C VAL A 16 -11.41 7.02 -5.66
N ASP A 17 -11.92 8.25 -5.62
CA ASP A 17 -11.25 9.40 -6.23
C ASP A 17 -10.12 9.99 -5.38
N LYS A 18 -10.27 9.97 -4.06
CA LYS A 18 -9.44 10.77 -3.16
C LYS A 18 -8.50 9.96 -2.29
N PHE A 19 -8.84 8.74 -1.87
CA PHE A 19 -7.99 7.99 -0.94
C PHE A 19 -6.86 7.28 -1.70
N TYR A 20 -5.60 7.52 -1.32
CA TYR A 20 -4.42 6.89 -1.92
C TYR A 20 -3.67 5.96 -0.98
N GLY A 21 -3.79 6.14 0.33
CA GLY A 21 -3.17 5.26 1.32
C GLY A 21 -2.74 6.00 2.57
N TYR A 22 -1.49 5.84 2.97
CA TYR A 22 -0.98 6.23 4.27
C TYR A 22 0.40 6.90 4.26
N GLY A 23 0.68 7.63 5.33
CA GLY A 23 1.97 8.26 5.58
C GLY A 23 2.05 9.65 4.97
N ASN A 24 3.12 9.92 4.23
CA ASN A 24 3.33 11.24 3.64
C ASN A 24 4.16 11.16 2.36
N TYR A 25 3.84 12.04 1.41
CA TYR A 25 4.55 12.11 0.12
C TYR A 25 6.00 12.58 0.23
N GLN A 26 6.41 13.19 1.34
CA GLN A 26 7.80 13.61 1.55
C GLN A 26 8.68 12.48 2.10
N GLY A 27 8.13 11.28 2.30
CA GLY A 27 8.86 10.11 2.76
C GLY A 27 9.85 9.61 1.71
N ASN A 28 11.01 9.13 2.15
CA ASN A 28 12.08 8.61 1.28
C ASN A 28 11.73 7.24 0.67
N TYR A 29 10.88 6.46 1.36
CA TYR A 29 10.56 5.08 1.00
C TYR A 29 9.08 4.95 0.69
N TRP A 30 8.77 4.78 -0.60
CA TRP A 30 7.40 4.57 -1.04
C TRP A 30 7.15 3.08 -1.28
N PHE A 31 6.03 2.58 -0.78
CA PHE A 31 5.57 1.22 -0.97
C PHE A 31 4.23 1.27 -1.69
N ILE A 32 4.14 0.61 -2.84
CA ILE A 32 2.94 0.68 -3.68
C ILE A 32 2.42 -0.72 -3.93
N GLY A 33 1.25 -1.00 -3.35
CA GLY A 33 0.54 -2.26 -3.44
C GLY A 33 -0.64 -2.21 -4.40
N MET A 34 -1.27 -3.37 -4.60
CA MET A 34 -2.49 -3.49 -5.39
C MET A 34 -3.67 -2.81 -4.69
N GLU A 35 -4.04 -3.27 -3.50
CA GLU A 35 -5.18 -2.79 -2.74
C GLU A 35 -5.02 -3.18 -1.26
N GLU A 36 -5.74 -2.48 -0.39
CA GLU A 36 -5.80 -2.83 1.03
C GLU A 36 -6.51 -4.16 1.26
N ALA A 37 -6.04 -4.93 2.25
CA ALA A 37 -6.84 -6.01 2.79
C ALA A 37 -8.14 -5.45 3.40
N GLY A 38 -9.26 -6.02 2.98
CA GLY A 38 -10.59 -5.72 3.48
C GLY A 38 -11.22 -6.86 4.27
N GLY A 39 -12.45 -6.62 4.70
CA GLY A 39 -13.29 -7.63 5.33
C GLY A 39 -14.64 -7.74 4.64
N ASP A 40 -15.65 -8.09 5.42
CA ASP A 40 -17.04 -8.10 4.98
C ASP A 40 -17.59 -6.68 4.75
N PHE A 41 -18.86 -6.61 4.34
CA PHE A 41 -19.57 -5.33 4.17
C PHE A 41 -19.42 -4.41 5.40
N LYS A 42 -19.59 -4.95 6.61
CA LYS A 42 -19.60 -4.15 7.84
C LYS A 42 -18.22 -3.56 8.11
N GLU A 43 -17.16 -4.35 7.95
CA GLU A 43 -15.79 -3.87 8.12
C GLU A 43 -15.44 -2.80 7.07
N ASN A 44 -15.70 -3.07 5.79
CA ASN A 44 -15.38 -2.12 4.72
C ASN A 44 -16.21 -0.84 4.86
N ASN A 45 -17.49 -0.95 5.21
CA ASN A 45 -18.35 0.21 5.45
C ASN A 45 -17.85 1.02 6.64
N ASN A 46 -17.39 0.39 7.72
CA ASN A 46 -16.78 1.09 8.84
C ASN A 46 -15.51 1.85 8.41
N ARG A 47 -14.62 1.22 7.63
CA ARG A 47 -13.40 1.87 7.10
C ARG A 47 -13.75 3.13 6.30
N ILE A 48 -14.70 3.02 5.37
CA ILE A 48 -15.15 4.13 4.52
C ILE A 48 -15.75 5.28 5.36
N ASN A 49 -16.62 4.97 6.32
CA ASN A 49 -17.24 5.98 7.19
C ASN A 49 -16.22 6.65 8.13
N VAL A 50 -15.29 5.88 8.70
CA VAL A 50 -14.21 6.45 9.54
C VAL A 50 -13.32 7.39 8.73
N TRP A 51 -12.95 7.02 7.50
CA TRP A 51 -12.21 7.90 6.59
C TRP A 51 -12.97 9.21 6.31
N SER A 52 -14.29 9.13 6.06
CA SER A 52 -15.12 10.32 5.88
C SER A 52 -15.11 11.24 7.10
N ASN A 53 -15.36 10.65 8.28
CA ASN A 53 -15.38 11.37 9.56
C ASN A 53 -14.03 12.01 9.92
N ARG A 54 -12.94 11.49 9.34
CA ARG A 54 -11.58 12.00 9.53
C ARG A 54 -11.18 13.04 8.48
N GLY A 55 -12.12 13.49 7.64
CA GLY A 55 -11.91 14.59 6.68
C GLY A 55 -11.58 14.13 5.27
N GLU A 56 -11.84 12.87 4.95
CA GLU A 56 -11.67 12.31 3.60
C GLU A 56 -10.23 12.52 3.09
N LEU A 57 -9.22 12.29 3.94
CA LEU A 57 -7.84 12.62 3.60
C LEU A 57 -7.32 11.78 2.43
N GLU A 58 -6.42 12.37 1.64
CA GLU A 58 -5.77 11.67 0.54
C GLU A 58 -4.80 10.59 1.05
N LEU A 59 -3.98 10.98 2.04
CA LEU A 59 -3.18 10.08 2.85
C LEU A 59 -3.60 10.20 4.31
N GLU A 60 -3.85 9.06 4.94
CA GLU A 60 -4.12 8.95 6.37
C GLU A 60 -2.83 8.68 7.17
N ASP A 61 -2.84 9.02 8.47
CA ASP A 61 -1.84 8.44 9.38
C ASP A 61 -2.23 6.98 9.65
N LEU A 62 -1.36 6.04 9.26
CA LEU A 62 -1.64 4.61 9.30
C LEU A 62 -2.07 4.16 10.70
N VAL A 63 -1.39 4.63 11.73
CA VAL A 63 -1.63 4.21 13.12
C VAL A 63 -2.94 4.80 13.62
N GLU A 64 -3.14 6.10 13.44
CA GLU A 64 -4.36 6.77 13.91
C GLU A 64 -5.60 6.25 13.21
N TYR A 65 -5.54 6.07 11.89
CA TYR A 65 -6.64 5.53 11.10
C TYR A 65 -6.96 4.09 11.51
N HIS A 66 -5.95 3.22 11.62
CA HIS A 66 -6.20 1.84 12.02
C HIS A 66 -6.72 1.73 13.47
N ILE A 67 -6.29 2.61 14.39
CA ILE A 67 -6.91 2.70 15.72
C ILE A 67 -8.38 3.10 15.61
N ALA A 68 -8.72 4.08 14.76
CA ALA A 68 -10.08 4.58 14.60
C ALA A 68 -11.04 3.54 14.00
N ILE A 69 -10.57 2.66 13.11
CA ILE A 69 -11.37 1.53 12.59
C ILE A 69 -11.41 0.32 13.54
N GLY A 70 -10.81 0.40 14.73
CA GLY A 70 -10.86 -0.65 15.75
C GLY A 70 -9.66 -1.62 15.76
N ALA A 71 -8.61 -1.38 14.97
CA ALA A 71 -7.42 -2.24 14.86
C ALA A 71 -6.26 -1.81 15.79
N ARG A 72 -6.57 -1.22 16.97
CA ARG A 72 -5.56 -0.75 17.95
C ARG A 72 -4.56 -1.83 18.36
N GLY A 73 -4.96 -3.10 18.37
CA GLY A 73 -4.10 -4.22 18.76
C GLY A 73 -2.82 -4.37 17.91
N LEU A 74 -2.74 -3.77 16.73
CA LEU A 74 -1.56 -3.76 15.87
C LEU A 74 -0.49 -2.74 16.29
N PHE A 75 -0.82 -1.79 17.17
CA PHE A 75 0.05 -0.64 17.50
C PHE A 75 0.31 -0.49 19.00
N GLN A 76 0.15 -1.56 19.75
CA GLN A 76 0.45 -1.60 21.18
C GLN A 76 1.75 -2.36 21.47
N LEU A 77 2.31 -2.17 22.66
CA LEU A 77 3.45 -2.98 23.10
C LEU A 77 3.09 -4.48 23.04
N GLY A 78 3.96 -5.27 22.40
CA GLY A 78 3.70 -6.69 22.17
C GLY A 78 2.66 -7.00 21.09
N ALA A 79 2.25 -6.02 20.26
CA ALA A 79 1.34 -6.24 19.13
C ALA A 79 1.76 -7.43 18.25
N ALA A 80 0.84 -8.04 17.49
CA ALA A 80 1.26 -8.95 16.42
C ALA A 80 1.93 -8.16 15.27
N ILE A 81 2.92 -8.74 14.61
CA ILE A 81 3.47 -8.11 13.39
C ILE A 81 2.52 -8.42 12.24
N GLN A 82 2.09 -7.37 11.54
CA GLN A 82 1.27 -7.53 10.35
C GLN A 82 2.16 -8.13 9.23
N PRO A 83 1.77 -9.25 8.60
CA PRO A 83 2.67 -10.00 7.71
C PRO A 83 3.24 -9.21 6.52
N THR A 84 2.44 -8.35 5.90
CA THR A 84 2.87 -7.49 4.79
C THR A 84 3.86 -6.45 5.29
N TRP A 85 3.49 -5.71 6.34
CA TRP A 85 4.29 -4.66 6.95
C TRP A 85 5.64 -5.18 7.46
N ASN A 86 5.69 -6.41 7.99
CA ASN A 86 6.94 -7.07 8.36
C ASN A 86 8.00 -6.97 7.26
N LYS A 87 7.60 -7.25 6.02
CA LYS A 87 8.53 -7.30 4.88
C LYS A 87 8.89 -5.91 4.37
N LEU A 88 7.92 -5.00 4.32
CA LEU A 88 8.16 -3.61 3.92
C LEU A 88 9.12 -2.90 4.90
N ILE A 89 8.90 -3.07 6.20
CA ILE A 89 9.75 -2.53 7.25
C ILE A 89 11.19 -3.08 7.14
N ARG A 90 11.34 -4.38 6.84
CA ARG A 90 12.66 -5.00 6.64
C ARG A 90 13.43 -4.39 5.47
N ILE A 91 12.75 -3.96 4.41
CA ILE A 91 13.37 -3.22 3.31
C ILE A 91 13.92 -1.90 3.84
N VAL A 92 13.11 -1.09 4.54
CA VAL A 92 13.54 0.22 5.06
C VAL A 92 14.74 0.07 6.01
N LEU A 93 14.62 -0.82 7.00
CA LEU A 93 15.69 -1.03 7.97
C LEU A 93 16.99 -1.51 7.31
N SER A 94 16.91 -2.37 6.29
CA SER A 94 18.08 -2.78 5.52
C SER A 94 18.66 -1.65 4.67
N ALA A 95 17.84 -0.81 4.06
CA ALA A 95 18.29 0.36 3.30
C ALA A 95 18.99 1.40 4.19
N LYS A 96 18.58 1.51 5.46
CA LYS A 96 19.23 2.32 6.51
C LYS A 96 20.53 1.69 7.04
N GLY A 97 20.97 0.56 6.49
CA GLY A 97 22.20 -0.12 6.90
C GLY A 97 22.10 -0.89 8.22
N ILE A 98 20.89 -1.10 8.77
CA ILE A 98 20.69 -1.88 9.99
C ILE A 98 20.99 -3.34 9.70
N LYS A 99 21.94 -3.90 10.43
CA LYS A 99 22.34 -5.32 10.36
C LYS A 99 21.58 -6.13 11.42
N ASN A 100 21.39 -7.42 11.16
CA ASN A 100 20.78 -8.38 12.10
C ASN A 100 19.35 -8.01 12.57
N ILE A 101 18.52 -7.51 11.65
CA ILE A 101 17.14 -7.07 11.91
C ILE A 101 16.30 -8.21 12.50
N ASN A 102 15.89 -8.06 13.75
CA ASN A 102 15.07 -9.02 14.48
C ASN A 102 13.58 -8.60 14.49
N THR A 103 12.74 -9.43 15.10
CA THR A 103 11.29 -9.22 15.20
C THR A 103 10.92 -7.97 15.98
N GLU A 104 11.66 -7.62 17.03
CA GLU A 104 11.36 -6.45 17.86
C GLU A 104 11.75 -5.14 17.19
N ASP A 105 12.79 -5.14 16.34
CA ASP A 105 13.10 -3.98 15.49
C ASP A 105 11.93 -3.68 14.55
N VAL A 106 11.40 -4.73 13.90
CA VAL A 106 10.24 -4.61 13.01
C VAL A 106 9.00 -4.14 13.77
N ARG A 107 8.76 -4.69 14.96
CA ARG A 107 7.63 -4.32 15.82
C ARG A 107 7.66 -2.85 16.22
N LYS A 108 8.82 -2.37 16.69
CA LYS A 108 8.99 -0.96 17.07
C LYS A 108 8.68 -0.06 15.88
N TYR A 109 9.24 -0.37 14.72
CA TYR A 109 8.99 0.41 13.52
C TYR A 109 7.51 0.38 13.11
N GLN A 110 6.83 -0.77 13.18
CA GLN A 110 5.38 -0.88 12.91
C GLN A 110 4.56 0.03 13.82
N ILE A 111 4.90 0.10 15.10
CA ILE A 111 4.16 0.87 16.11
C ILE A 111 4.42 2.37 15.96
N TYR A 112 5.67 2.76 15.72
CA TYR A 112 6.11 4.16 15.87
C TYR A 112 6.43 4.88 14.57
N GLU A 113 6.76 4.19 13.48
CA GLU A 113 7.37 4.81 12.29
C GLU A 113 6.59 4.55 11.00
N LEU A 114 6.07 3.32 10.79
CA LEU A 114 5.42 2.96 9.54
C LEU A 114 4.16 3.80 9.27
N GLY A 115 4.12 4.42 8.10
CA GLY A 115 2.95 5.12 7.57
C GLY A 115 2.48 6.30 8.43
N ARG A 116 3.36 6.87 9.26
CA ARG A 116 3.06 8.09 10.01
C ARG A 116 3.21 9.32 9.12
N ALA A 117 2.39 10.34 9.37
CA ALA A 117 2.39 11.57 8.57
C ALA A 117 3.72 12.38 8.64
N ASN A 118 4.55 12.15 9.67
CA ASN A 118 5.81 12.86 9.91
C ASN A 118 7.05 11.95 9.89
N GLN A 119 6.96 10.77 9.28
CA GLN A 119 8.05 9.78 9.21
C GLN A 119 8.47 9.51 7.75
N GLU A 120 9.32 8.52 7.52
CA GLU A 120 10.02 8.36 6.24
C GLU A 120 9.30 7.50 5.19
N THR A 121 8.08 7.03 5.45
CA THR A 121 7.40 6.08 4.54
C THR A 121 6.07 6.61 4.01
N CYS A 122 5.82 6.36 2.73
CA CYS A 122 4.53 6.51 2.07
C CYS A 122 4.04 5.13 1.64
N LEU A 123 2.81 4.76 1.97
CA LEU A 123 2.19 3.50 1.52
C LEU A 123 1.01 3.87 0.64
N LEU A 124 1.04 3.46 -0.63
CA LEU A 124 -0.01 3.74 -1.60
C LEU A 124 -0.61 2.45 -2.10
N GLU A 125 -1.87 2.50 -2.51
CA GLU A 125 -2.54 1.40 -3.18
C GLU A 125 -2.92 1.81 -4.60
N LEU A 126 -2.78 0.90 -5.57
CA LEU A 126 -3.21 1.16 -6.94
C LEU A 126 -4.74 1.27 -7.01
N LEU A 127 -5.44 0.37 -6.32
CA LEU A 127 -6.89 0.28 -6.25
C LEU A 127 -7.38 0.78 -4.87
N PRO A 128 -8.32 1.75 -4.83
CA PRO A 128 -8.65 2.52 -3.63
C PRO A 128 -9.58 1.83 -2.60
N LEU A 129 -10.32 0.81 -3.01
CA LEU A 129 -11.28 0.10 -2.17
C LEU A 129 -10.66 -1.18 -1.58
N PRO A 130 -10.82 -1.42 -0.26
CA PRO A 130 -10.32 -2.64 0.36
C PRO A 130 -11.09 -3.87 -0.11
N SER A 131 -10.39 -5.00 -0.24
CA SER A 131 -10.99 -6.29 -0.59
C SER A 131 -10.36 -7.42 0.22
N PRO A 132 -11.13 -8.39 0.74
CA PRO A 132 -10.56 -9.53 1.46
C PRO A 132 -9.81 -10.48 0.53
N SER A 133 -10.23 -10.58 -0.73
CA SER A 133 -9.56 -11.39 -1.75
C SER A 133 -9.87 -10.90 -3.17
N LEU A 134 -9.22 -11.52 -4.17
CA LEU A 134 -9.53 -11.30 -5.59
C LEU A 134 -10.88 -11.93 -6.01
N ALA A 135 -11.34 -12.94 -5.27
CA ALA A 135 -12.58 -13.66 -5.60
C ALA A 135 -13.82 -13.02 -4.94
N ASP A 136 -13.60 -12.27 -3.86
CA ASP A 136 -14.67 -11.67 -3.07
C ASP A 136 -14.85 -10.20 -3.45
N TRP A 137 -15.94 -9.87 -4.14
CA TRP A 137 -16.26 -8.50 -4.52
C TRP A 137 -17.59 -8.05 -3.92
N THR A 138 -17.56 -7.64 -2.65
CA THR A 138 -18.77 -7.30 -1.87
C THR A 138 -19.52 -6.09 -2.44
N TYR A 139 -18.82 -5.17 -3.11
CA TYR A 139 -19.42 -3.93 -3.62
C TYR A 139 -20.53 -4.17 -4.66
N SER A 140 -20.46 -5.24 -5.45
CA SER A 140 -21.51 -5.57 -6.43
C SER A 140 -22.87 -5.90 -5.79
N GLN A 141 -22.87 -6.28 -4.51
CA GLN A 141 -24.07 -6.67 -3.76
C GLN A 141 -24.62 -5.53 -2.88
N HIS A 142 -23.83 -4.48 -2.67
CA HIS A 142 -24.08 -3.46 -1.66
C HIS A 142 -23.92 -2.02 -2.17
N SER A 143 -23.72 -1.82 -3.47
CA SER A 143 -23.62 -0.51 -4.14
C SER A 143 -24.41 -0.52 -5.45
N LEU A 144 -24.93 0.63 -5.86
CA LEU A 144 -25.58 0.82 -7.15
C LEU A 144 -24.66 1.46 -8.19
N ILE A 145 -23.40 1.76 -7.82
CA ILE A 145 -22.41 2.37 -8.72
C ILE A 145 -22.07 1.40 -9.87
N PRO A 146 -22.26 1.80 -11.15
CA PRO A 146 -22.09 0.88 -12.27
C PRO A 146 -20.70 0.25 -12.37
N PHE A 147 -19.63 1.03 -12.15
CA PHE A 147 -18.26 0.50 -12.22
C PHE A 147 -17.90 -0.40 -11.04
N LEU A 148 -18.72 -0.46 -9.97
CA LEU A 148 -18.53 -1.41 -8.87
C LEU A 148 -19.32 -2.71 -9.05
N SER A 149 -20.04 -2.86 -10.17
CA SER A 149 -20.84 -4.07 -10.45
C SER A 149 -20.00 -5.35 -10.54
N ASN A 150 -18.72 -5.24 -10.90
CA ASN A 150 -17.75 -6.32 -10.84
C ASN A 150 -16.32 -5.77 -10.75
N ARG A 151 -15.40 -6.67 -10.37
CA ARG A 151 -13.97 -6.39 -10.20
C ARG A 151 -13.31 -5.78 -11.44
N ASN A 152 -13.61 -6.33 -12.62
CA ASN A 152 -12.98 -5.92 -13.87
C ASN A 152 -13.37 -4.50 -14.26
N ASP A 153 -14.64 -4.13 -14.13
CA ASP A 153 -15.11 -2.78 -14.44
C ASP A 153 -14.54 -1.74 -13.46
N TYR A 154 -14.41 -2.13 -12.19
CA TYR A 154 -13.76 -1.30 -11.17
C TYR A 154 -12.28 -1.06 -11.48
N GLU A 155 -11.54 -2.10 -11.84
CA GLU A 155 -10.13 -1.99 -12.23
C GLU A 155 -9.99 -1.11 -13.48
N ASN A 156 -10.80 -1.34 -14.51
CA ASN A 156 -10.79 -0.54 -15.74
C ASN A 156 -11.12 0.94 -15.47
N HIS A 157 -12.01 1.22 -14.51
CA HIS A 157 -12.36 2.57 -14.11
C HIS A 157 -11.20 3.27 -13.38
N CYS A 158 -10.48 2.56 -12.50
CA CYS A 158 -9.50 3.17 -11.61
C CYS A 158 -8.10 3.26 -12.23
N VAL A 159 -7.62 2.19 -12.86
CA VAL A 159 -6.17 1.95 -13.03
C VAL A 159 -5.46 3.08 -13.78
N GLU A 160 -5.93 3.52 -14.93
CA GLU A 160 -5.22 4.56 -15.70
C GLU A 160 -5.18 5.91 -14.96
N LYS A 161 -6.28 6.31 -14.30
CA LYS A 161 -6.32 7.53 -13.47
C LYS A 161 -5.30 7.44 -12.33
N ARG A 162 -5.23 6.28 -11.67
CA ARG A 162 -4.34 6.02 -10.53
C ARG A 162 -2.87 5.96 -10.96
N ILE A 163 -2.56 5.31 -12.09
CA ILE A 163 -1.22 5.30 -12.68
C ILE A 163 -0.73 6.73 -12.92
N ASN A 164 -1.54 7.55 -13.58
CA ASN A 164 -1.18 8.92 -13.92
C ASN A 164 -0.95 9.76 -12.65
N TYR A 165 -1.84 9.64 -11.66
CA TYR A 165 -1.71 10.37 -10.41
C TYR A 165 -0.43 9.98 -9.65
N ILE A 166 -0.21 8.70 -9.45
CA ILE A 166 0.94 8.18 -8.69
C ILE A 166 2.25 8.52 -9.42
N SER A 167 2.31 8.36 -10.75
CA SER A 167 3.49 8.74 -11.54
C SER A 167 3.82 10.22 -11.39
N ASN A 168 2.81 11.09 -11.47
CA ASN A 168 3.00 12.53 -11.26
C ASN A 168 3.47 12.85 -9.84
N LYS A 169 2.92 12.18 -8.82
CA LYS A 169 3.36 12.36 -7.43
C LYS A 169 4.81 11.92 -7.20
N ILE A 170 5.24 10.83 -7.82
CA ILE A 170 6.65 10.41 -7.79
C ILE A 170 7.54 11.46 -8.45
N LYS A 171 7.14 11.99 -9.62
CA LYS A 171 7.89 13.05 -10.33
C LYS A 171 7.98 14.35 -9.51
N GLU A 172 6.92 14.71 -8.80
CA GLU A 172 6.83 15.90 -7.95
C GLU A 172 7.67 15.75 -6.67
N CYS A 173 7.57 14.62 -5.98
CA CYS A 173 8.13 14.44 -4.65
C CYS A 173 9.51 13.76 -4.64
N GLN A 174 9.90 13.11 -5.75
CA GLN A 174 11.22 12.52 -5.96
C GLN A 174 11.71 11.66 -4.78
N PRO A 175 10.93 10.65 -4.33
CA PRO A 175 11.37 9.80 -3.23
C PRO A 175 12.67 9.08 -3.60
N SER A 176 13.50 8.78 -2.59
CA SER A 176 14.75 8.03 -2.83
C SER A 176 14.47 6.64 -3.40
N SER A 177 13.36 6.02 -3.01
CA SER A 177 12.98 4.71 -3.53
C SER A 177 11.48 4.49 -3.60
N VAL A 178 11.07 3.71 -4.60
CA VAL A 178 9.70 3.23 -4.79
C VAL A 178 9.74 1.71 -4.96
N VAL A 179 9.04 1.00 -4.09
CA VAL A 179 8.93 -0.45 -4.09
C VAL A 179 7.51 -0.84 -4.44
N PHE A 180 7.32 -1.36 -5.65
CA PHE A 180 6.07 -1.95 -6.10
C PHE A 180 6.02 -3.42 -5.67
N TYR A 181 4.94 -3.85 -5.03
CA TYR A 181 4.80 -5.24 -4.61
C TYR A 181 3.55 -5.92 -5.19
N GLY A 182 3.77 -7.11 -5.75
CA GLY A 182 2.74 -7.87 -6.45
C GLY A 182 2.97 -7.90 -7.95
N ILE A 183 3.63 -8.96 -8.42
CA ILE A 183 4.06 -9.13 -9.82
C ILE A 183 2.90 -9.17 -10.85
N ARG A 184 1.66 -9.42 -10.41
CA ARG A 184 0.49 -9.43 -11.31
C ARG A 184 0.17 -8.05 -11.89
N TYR A 185 0.68 -6.99 -11.26
CA TYR A 185 0.48 -5.60 -11.67
C TYR A 185 1.73 -4.98 -12.30
N GLU A 186 2.68 -5.81 -12.75
CA GLU A 186 3.93 -5.38 -13.37
C GLU A 186 3.72 -4.36 -14.50
N TYR A 187 2.70 -4.55 -15.33
CA TYR A 187 2.34 -3.58 -16.37
C TYR A 187 2.07 -2.17 -15.81
N SER A 188 1.27 -2.09 -14.74
CA SER A 188 0.98 -0.82 -14.06
C SER A 188 2.22 -0.24 -13.40
N TRP A 189 3.06 -1.08 -12.80
CA TRP A 189 4.32 -0.64 -12.17
C TRP A 189 5.30 -0.04 -13.16
N ILE A 190 5.47 -0.68 -14.33
CA ILE A 190 6.31 -0.17 -15.42
C ILE A 190 5.79 1.19 -15.89
N LYS A 191 4.48 1.32 -16.10
CA LYS A 191 3.85 2.59 -16.50
C LYS A 191 4.05 3.70 -15.46
N ILE A 192 3.90 3.39 -14.18
CA ILE A 192 4.05 4.39 -13.10
C ILE A 192 5.48 4.92 -13.05
N ALA A 193 6.45 4.00 -13.07
CA ALA A 193 7.86 4.34 -12.92
C ALA A 193 8.45 5.02 -14.16
N ASP A 194 7.98 4.64 -15.36
CA ASP A 194 8.43 5.20 -16.64
C ASP A 194 9.95 5.09 -16.82
N VAL A 195 10.49 3.92 -16.47
CA VAL A 195 11.92 3.56 -16.59
C VAL A 195 12.09 2.15 -17.12
N GLU A 196 13.28 1.85 -17.63
CA GLU A 196 13.68 0.49 -17.93
C GLU A 196 13.95 -0.30 -16.63
N PHE A 197 13.40 -1.51 -16.56
CA PHE A 197 13.63 -2.45 -15.47
C PHE A 197 14.52 -3.61 -15.90
N LEU A 198 15.52 -3.91 -15.10
CA LEU A 198 16.43 -5.03 -15.30
C LEU A 198 16.26 -6.07 -14.18
N PRO A 199 16.32 -7.37 -14.49
CA PRO A 199 16.27 -8.42 -13.47
C PRO A 199 17.55 -8.45 -12.64
N THR A 200 17.41 -8.72 -11.35
CA THR A 200 18.54 -8.97 -10.43
C THR A 200 18.73 -10.47 -10.20
N SER A 201 19.93 -10.87 -9.76
CA SER A 201 20.20 -12.25 -9.33
C SER A 201 19.37 -12.70 -8.13
N GLU A 202 18.80 -11.74 -7.40
CA GLU A 202 17.94 -11.95 -6.22
C GLU A 202 16.47 -12.20 -6.59
N GLY A 203 16.11 -12.11 -7.87
CA GLY A 203 14.77 -12.43 -8.37
C GLY A 203 13.74 -11.31 -8.18
N PHE A 204 14.18 -10.05 -8.23
CA PHE A 204 13.31 -8.87 -8.39
C PHE A 204 13.78 -8.01 -9.56
N LEU A 205 12.95 -7.07 -10.01
CA LEU A 205 13.34 -6.10 -11.05
C LEU A 205 13.78 -4.79 -10.40
N ILE A 206 14.78 -4.14 -10.99
CA ILE A 206 15.26 -2.83 -10.56
C ILE A 206 15.34 -1.87 -11.75
N GLY A 207 14.82 -0.67 -11.55
CA GLY A 207 14.91 0.45 -12.49
C GLY A 207 15.42 1.69 -11.76
N ARG A 208 15.99 2.64 -12.48
CA ARG A 208 16.53 3.87 -11.89
C ARG A 208 16.19 5.08 -12.75
N SER A 209 15.81 6.16 -12.09
CA SER A 209 15.90 7.51 -12.61
C SER A 209 17.09 8.23 -11.97
N ASN A 210 17.29 9.51 -12.27
CA ASN A 210 18.37 10.31 -11.68
C ASN A 210 18.29 10.40 -10.14
N GLN A 211 17.11 10.28 -9.54
CA GLN A 211 16.91 10.51 -8.10
C GLN A 211 16.19 9.38 -7.36
N THR A 212 15.47 8.51 -8.09
CA THR A 212 14.64 7.47 -7.50
C THR A 212 15.06 6.10 -7.99
N VAL A 213 15.25 5.16 -7.05
CA VAL A 213 15.41 3.75 -7.35
C VAL A 213 14.05 3.05 -7.27
N PHE A 214 13.68 2.37 -8.35
CA PHE A 214 12.43 1.63 -8.45
C PHE A 214 12.69 0.14 -8.33
N THR A 215 11.84 -0.59 -7.62
CA THR A 215 11.87 -2.06 -7.61
C THR A 215 10.49 -2.66 -7.80
N ILE A 216 10.41 -3.76 -8.55
CA ILE A 216 9.20 -4.58 -8.66
C ILE A 216 9.49 -5.92 -7.99
N VAL A 217 8.73 -6.23 -6.95
CA VAL A 217 9.00 -7.35 -6.04
C VAL A 217 7.79 -8.27 -5.88
N LYS A 218 8.06 -9.50 -5.42
CA LYS A 218 7.00 -10.43 -5.03
C LYS A 218 6.18 -9.86 -3.87
N HIS A 219 4.90 -10.23 -3.81
CA HIS A 219 4.03 -9.82 -2.70
C HIS A 219 4.62 -10.30 -1.35
N PRO A 220 4.60 -9.49 -0.28
CA PRO A 220 5.14 -9.83 1.05
C PRO A 220 4.70 -11.17 1.64
N THR A 221 3.51 -11.64 1.27
CA THR A 221 2.91 -12.89 1.75
C THR A 221 2.87 -14.00 0.69
N ALA A 222 3.51 -13.80 -0.47
CA ALA A 222 3.59 -14.82 -1.50
C ALA A 222 4.32 -16.08 -1.00
N PHE A 223 3.90 -17.24 -1.46
CA PHE A 223 4.55 -18.50 -1.10
C PHE A 223 6.04 -18.49 -1.49
N GLY A 224 6.91 -18.95 -0.58
CA GLY A 224 8.35 -19.10 -0.81
C GLY A 224 9.19 -17.82 -0.67
N VAL A 225 8.62 -16.67 -0.30
CA VAL A 225 9.41 -15.44 -0.05
C VAL A 225 10.02 -15.42 1.35
N THR A 226 11.33 -15.12 1.44
CA THR A 226 12.10 -15.12 2.69
C THR A 226 12.30 -13.71 3.22
N ASN A 227 12.71 -13.55 4.50
CA ASN A 227 13.14 -12.25 5.00
C ASN A 227 14.40 -11.74 4.27
N GLU A 228 15.30 -12.65 3.90
CA GLU A 228 16.53 -12.35 3.19
C GLU A 228 16.26 -11.68 1.82
N TYR A 229 15.25 -12.15 1.08
CA TYR A 229 14.79 -11.51 -0.16
C TYR A 229 14.50 -10.01 0.04
N PHE A 230 13.74 -9.66 1.09
CA PHE A 230 13.41 -8.26 1.40
C PHE A 230 14.60 -7.46 1.96
N HIS A 231 15.53 -8.12 2.66
CA HIS A 231 16.79 -7.48 3.05
C HIS A 231 17.67 -7.13 1.84
N ASN A 232 17.72 -8.00 0.83
CA ASN A 232 18.51 -7.76 -0.39
C ASN A 232 17.91 -6.65 -1.26
N ILE A 233 16.58 -6.50 -1.27
CA ILE A 233 15.92 -5.31 -1.84
C ILE A 233 16.38 -4.05 -1.10
N GLY A 234 16.32 -4.04 0.24
CA GLY A 234 16.77 -2.91 1.06
C GLY A 234 18.23 -2.50 0.77
N LYS A 235 19.14 -3.48 0.69
CA LYS A 235 20.55 -3.22 0.32
C LYS A 235 20.70 -2.61 -1.08
N SER A 236 19.82 -2.98 -2.02
CA SER A 236 19.90 -2.54 -3.42
C SER A 236 19.35 -1.13 -3.65
N ILE A 237 18.45 -0.68 -2.77
CA ILE A 237 17.85 0.66 -2.79
C ILE A 237 18.50 1.61 -1.78
N ALA A 238 19.41 1.13 -0.94
CA ALA A 238 20.21 1.98 -0.08
C ALA A 238 20.85 3.07 -0.95
N ALA A 239 20.67 4.34 -0.56
CA ALA A 239 21.17 5.47 -1.32
C ALA A 239 22.65 5.21 -1.63
N SER A 240 22.99 5.18 -2.93
CA SER A 240 24.39 5.32 -3.31
C SER A 240 24.82 6.70 -2.79
N PRO A 241 25.96 6.78 -2.08
CA PRO A 241 26.45 8.03 -1.53
C PRO A 241 26.59 9.12 -2.60
#